data_AF-A0AAD8PVC8-F1
#
_entry.id   AF-A0AAD8PVC8-F1
#
_cell.length_a   1.000
_cell.length_b   1.000
_cell.length_c   1.000
_cell.angle_alpha   90.00
_cell.angle_beta   90.00
_cell.angle_gamma   90.00
#
_symmetry.space_group_name_H-M   'P 1'
#
loop_
_entity.id
_entity.type
_entity.pdbx_description
1 polymer ?
#
loop_
_entity_poly.entity_id
_entity_poly.type
_entity_poly.pdbx_seq_one_letter_code
_entity_poly.pdbx_strand_id
1 'polypeptide(L)'
;MQGSSAEPAPSAAPLYPPLETFLDRRHPQPISLNLGFKRFRWPAFAPLHEIKVLQGSSNAESEQDLYQVQVDDGTFSLHPIASEPYTNPLISSLRTSVDVLDYYGSRDTWEDLHTVDRPEDDSEVQCECCDRMPYQAPQPLIIRASSKAYVTIGDIVSQVNKYVTDLREDVLEALDAAGEYAGERGPDHTFWVAFSVNSINIEESRSTSELNKAWKDNADTVRQFRPGMQFQVINQPLQG
;
A
#
# COMPACT_ATOMS: atom_id res chain seq x y z
N MET A 1 17.58 -23.35 -48.28
CA MET A 1 16.47 -22.94 -47.40
C MET A 1 17.01 -21.87 -46.47
N GLN A 2 16.84 -20.60 -46.83
CA GLN A 2 17.23 -19.46 -45.99
C GLN A 2 16.05 -19.14 -45.07
N GLY A 3 16.24 -19.38 -43.78
CA GLY A 3 15.26 -19.02 -42.76
C GLY A 3 15.23 -17.51 -42.61
N SER A 4 14.11 -16.90 -43.00
CA SER A 4 13.83 -15.49 -42.75
C SER A 4 13.61 -15.31 -41.25
N SER A 5 14.60 -14.72 -40.58
CA SER A 5 14.49 -14.34 -39.17
C SER A 5 13.63 -13.08 -39.11
N ALA A 6 12.37 -13.24 -38.71
CA ALA A 6 11.47 -12.12 -38.50
C ALA A 6 11.91 -11.37 -37.25
N GLU A 7 12.41 -10.15 -37.46
CA GLU A 7 12.74 -9.19 -36.42
C GLU A 7 11.47 -8.86 -35.61
N PRO A 8 11.49 -8.94 -34.27
CA PRO A 8 10.31 -8.64 -33.46
C PRO A 8 9.96 -7.16 -33.62
N ALA A 9 8.70 -6.89 -33.97
CA ALA A 9 8.18 -5.55 -34.16
C ALA A 9 8.44 -4.68 -32.90
N PRO A 10 8.78 -3.38 -33.07
CA PRO A 10 9.03 -2.49 -31.95
C PRO A 10 7.76 -2.39 -31.08
N SER A 11 7.93 -2.73 -29.80
CA SER A 11 6.88 -2.58 -28.78
C SER A 11 6.41 -1.12 -28.77
N ALA A 12 5.14 -0.90 -29.15
CA ALA A 12 4.55 0.43 -29.18
C ALA A 12 4.67 1.08 -27.80
N ALA A 13 5.09 2.34 -27.75
CA ALA A 13 5.16 3.09 -26.51
C ALA A 13 3.80 3.08 -25.79
N PRO A 14 3.77 2.99 -24.45
CA PRO A 14 2.52 3.00 -23.70
C PRO A 14 1.71 4.25 -24.01
N LEU A 15 0.40 4.08 -24.18
CA LEU A 15 -0.52 5.15 -24.59
C LEU A 15 -0.63 6.28 -23.56
N TYR A 16 -0.45 5.95 -22.28
CA TYR A 16 -0.47 6.90 -21.16
C TYR A 16 0.91 6.96 -20.50
N PRO A 17 1.30 8.11 -19.93
CA PRO A 17 2.55 8.24 -19.19
C PRO A 17 2.47 7.54 -17.81
N PRO A 18 3.62 7.18 -17.23
CA PRO A 18 3.68 6.69 -15.86
C PRO A 18 3.45 7.84 -14.86
N LEU A 19 2.98 7.52 -13.64
CA LEU A 19 2.65 8.49 -12.58
C LEU A 19 3.80 9.47 -12.29
N GLU A 20 5.04 8.98 -12.32
CA GLU A 20 6.25 9.74 -12.02
C GLU A 20 6.41 10.95 -12.96
N THR A 21 5.84 10.90 -14.16
CA THR A 21 5.80 12.04 -15.10
C THR A 21 5.05 13.23 -14.52
N PHE A 22 3.97 12.97 -13.77
CA PHE A 22 3.15 14.02 -13.14
C PHE A 22 3.78 14.53 -11.84
N LEU A 23 4.60 13.70 -11.21
CA LEU A 23 5.31 14.00 -9.97
C LEU A 23 6.69 14.64 -10.20
N ASP A 24 7.10 14.92 -11.45
CA ASP A 24 8.38 15.56 -11.74
C ASP A 24 8.46 16.93 -11.04
N ARG A 25 9.39 17.05 -10.09
CA ARG A 25 9.61 18.27 -9.29
C ARG A 25 9.88 19.51 -10.14
N ARG A 26 10.40 19.33 -11.36
CA ARG A 26 10.67 20.46 -12.27
C ARG A 26 9.38 21.04 -12.86
N HIS A 27 8.38 20.19 -13.10
CA HIS A 27 7.12 20.57 -13.72
C HIS A 27 5.96 19.71 -13.16
N PRO A 28 5.61 19.88 -11.87
CA PRO A 28 4.57 19.07 -11.27
C PRO A 28 3.25 19.35 -11.98
N GLN A 29 2.59 18.30 -12.42
CA GLN A 29 1.29 18.40 -13.06
C GLN A 29 0.20 18.01 -12.07
N PRO A 30 -0.97 18.68 -12.13
CA PRO A 30 -2.06 18.36 -11.25
C PRO A 30 -2.56 16.94 -11.52
N ILE A 31 -2.75 16.17 -10.45
CA ILE A 31 -3.36 14.85 -10.49
C ILE A 31 -4.50 14.77 -9.47
N SER A 32 -5.59 14.15 -9.88
CA SER A 32 -6.72 13.85 -9.01
C SER A 32 -6.79 12.34 -8.82
N LEU A 33 -6.79 11.90 -7.56
CA LEU A 33 -7.06 10.52 -7.23
C LEU A 33 -8.56 10.24 -7.31
N ASN A 34 -8.92 9.04 -7.71
CA ASN A 34 -10.28 8.56 -7.56
C ASN A 34 -10.56 8.30 -6.08
N LEU A 35 -11.38 9.17 -5.48
CA LEU A 35 -11.80 9.07 -4.07
C LEU A 35 -12.58 7.78 -3.77
N GLY A 36 -13.06 7.07 -4.79
CA GLY A 36 -13.58 5.72 -4.67
C GLY A 36 -12.59 4.77 -3.98
N PHE A 37 -11.28 4.99 -4.17
CA PHE A 37 -10.26 4.18 -3.49
C PHE A 37 -10.28 4.32 -1.95
N LYS A 38 -10.80 5.43 -1.41
CA LYS A 38 -10.94 5.62 0.05
C LYS A 38 -12.14 4.87 0.65
N ARG A 39 -12.93 4.18 -0.17
CA ARG A 39 -14.05 3.34 0.26
C ARG A 39 -13.61 1.96 0.77
N PHE A 40 -12.35 1.57 0.53
CA PHE A 40 -11.87 0.25 0.87
C PHE A 40 -11.66 0.09 2.38
N ARG A 41 -12.10 -1.07 2.88
CA ARG A 41 -11.82 -1.62 4.20
C ARG A 41 -11.04 -2.90 3.94
N TRP A 42 -9.72 -2.79 4.06
CA TRP A 42 -8.79 -3.76 3.51
C TRP A 42 -7.91 -4.35 4.62
N PRO A 43 -8.30 -5.50 5.19
CA PRO A 43 -7.44 -6.21 6.12
C PRO A 43 -6.14 -6.62 5.40
N ALA A 44 -4.99 -6.34 6.00
CA ALA A 44 -3.71 -6.74 5.42
C ALA A 44 -3.62 -8.27 5.41
N PHE A 45 -2.93 -8.80 4.39
CA PHE A 45 -2.70 -10.23 4.19
C PHE A 45 -3.96 -11.08 3.93
N ALA A 46 -5.15 -10.49 3.95
CA ALA A 46 -6.40 -11.19 3.70
C ALA A 46 -6.59 -11.51 2.20
N PRO A 47 -7.35 -12.56 1.86
CA PRO A 47 -7.75 -12.82 0.48
C PRO A 47 -8.71 -11.74 -0.03
N LEU A 48 -8.78 -11.58 -1.36
CA LEU A 48 -9.59 -10.54 -2.00
C LEU A 48 -11.08 -10.55 -1.64
N HIS A 49 -11.64 -11.71 -1.29
CA HIS A 49 -13.06 -11.84 -0.91
C HIS A 49 -13.35 -11.37 0.52
N GLU A 50 -12.34 -11.09 1.33
CA GLU A 50 -12.50 -10.48 2.66
C GLU A 50 -12.41 -8.95 2.62
N ILE A 51 -11.89 -8.38 1.53
CA ILE A 51 -11.85 -6.94 1.31
C ILE A 51 -13.28 -6.43 1.13
N LYS A 52 -13.62 -5.35 1.84
CA LYS A 52 -14.94 -4.71 1.76
C LYS A 52 -14.84 -3.32 1.15
N VAL A 53 -15.91 -2.89 0.50
CA VAL A 53 -16.04 -1.57 -0.13
C VAL A 53 -17.28 -0.89 0.44
N LEU A 54 -17.08 0.25 1.09
CA LEU A 54 -18.17 1.10 1.57
C LEU A 54 -19.00 1.63 0.39
N GLN A 55 -20.31 1.78 0.54
CA GLN A 55 -21.13 2.49 -0.46
C GLN A 55 -20.76 3.97 -0.56
N GLY A 56 -20.49 4.64 0.56
CA GLY A 56 -20.14 6.06 0.61
C GLY A 56 -18.71 6.30 1.09
N SER A 57 -17.90 7.01 0.28
CA SER A 57 -16.51 7.36 0.66
C SER A 57 -16.43 8.32 1.85
N SER A 58 -17.51 9.06 2.11
CA SER A 58 -17.61 10.06 3.16
C SER A 58 -18.42 9.56 4.37
N ASN A 59 -18.72 8.28 4.48
CA ASN A 59 -19.43 7.72 5.62
C ASN A 59 -18.83 6.39 6.03
N ALA A 60 -18.06 6.38 7.13
CA ALA A 60 -17.42 5.17 7.63
C ALA A 60 -18.44 4.08 8.03
N GLU A 61 -19.67 4.47 8.34
CA GLU A 61 -20.77 3.60 8.76
C GLU A 61 -21.71 3.23 7.60
N SER A 62 -21.37 3.58 6.35
CA SER A 62 -22.22 3.16 5.22
C SER A 62 -22.21 1.65 5.06
N GLU A 63 -23.24 1.12 4.40
CA GLU A 63 -23.29 -0.28 3.99
C GLU A 63 -22.00 -0.69 3.26
N GLN A 64 -21.61 -1.95 3.44
CA GLN A 64 -20.39 -2.53 2.94
C GLN A 64 -20.71 -3.68 1.99
N ASP A 65 -20.13 -3.63 0.81
CA ASP A 65 -20.19 -4.70 -0.18
C ASP A 65 -18.86 -5.45 -0.22
N LEU A 66 -18.88 -6.73 -0.58
CA LEU A 66 -17.66 -7.50 -0.80
C LEU A 66 -16.96 -7.02 -2.08
N TYR A 67 -15.63 -6.89 -2.01
CA TYR A 67 -14.83 -6.55 -3.19
C TYR A 67 -14.83 -7.66 -4.23
N GLN A 68 -14.82 -8.92 -3.79
CA GLN A 68 -14.89 -10.09 -4.66
C GLN A 68 -15.97 -11.03 -4.17
N VAL A 69 -16.86 -11.44 -5.08
CA VAL A 69 -17.97 -12.36 -4.79
C VAL A 69 -17.85 -13.57 -5.70
N GLN A 70 -18.00 -14.77 -5.14
CA GLN A 70 -18.14 -15.98 -5.94
C GLN A 70 -19.55 -16.03 -6.54
N VAL A 71 -19.64 -16.22 -7.85
CA VAL A 71 -20.91 -16.37 -8.56
C VAL A 71 -21.27 -17.85 -8.73
N ASP A 72 -22.52 -18.14 -9.08
CA ASP A 72 -23.09 -19.49 -9.11
C ASP A 72 -22.33 -20.50 -9.99
N ASP A 73 -21.59 -20.01 -11.00
CA ASP A 73 -20.77 -20.84 -11.90
C ASP A 73 -19.38 -21.19 -11.33
N GLY A 74 -19.09 -20.77 -10.09
CA GLY A 74 -17.82 -20.98 -9.41
C GLY A 74 -16.74 -19.97 -9.80
N THR A 75 -17.02 -19.03 -10.70
CA THR A 75 -16.10 -17.92 -11.02
C THR A 75 -16.21 -16.80 -9.98
N PHE A 76 -15.26 -15.85 -10.03
CA PHE A 76 -15.25 -14.70 -9.15
C PHE A 76 -15.60 -13.44 -9.94
N SER A 77 -16.57 -12.69 -9.43
CA SER A 77 -16.91 -11.34 -9.90
C SER A 77 -16.27 -10.30 -8.98
N LEU A 78 -15.69 -9.26 -9.57
CA LEU A 78 -15.14 -8.12 -8.83
C LEU A 78 -16.21 -7.02 -8.69
N HIS A 79 -16.13 -6.28 -7.60
CA HIS A 79 -16.95 -5.10 -7.35
C HIS A 79 -16.77 -4.07 -8.49
N PRO A 80 -17.83 -3.37 -8.94
CA PRO A 80 -17.77 -2.47 -10.10
C PRO A 80 -16.66 -1.41 -10.02
N ILE A 81 -16.32 -0.97 -8.80
CA ILE A 81 -15.23 -0.02 -8.52
C ILE A 81 -13.88 -0.47 -9.11
N ALA A 82 -13.64 -1.78 -9.24
CA ALA A 82 -12.41 -2.34 -9.79
C ALA A 82 -12.14 -1.86 -11.22
N SER A 83 -13.19 -1.52 -11.98
CA SER A 83 -13.07 -1.03 -13.35
C SER A 83 -12.80 0.47 -13.47
N GLU A 84 -12.88 1.22 -12.37
CA GLU A 84 -12.69 2.67 -12.40
C GLU A 84 -11.20 3.04 -12.55
N PRO A 85 -10.88 4.14 -13.24
CA PRO A 85 -9.50 4.64 -13.29
C PRO A 85 -9.04 5.06 -11.89
N TYR A 86 -7.75 4.83 -11.59
CA TYR A 86 -7.19 5.27 -10.32
C TYR A 86 -6.96 6.78 -10.26
N THR A 87 -6.53 7.37 -11.37
CA THR A 87 -6.15 8.79 -11.45
C THR A 87 -6.81 9.50 -12.61
N ASN A 88 -6.90 10.82 -12.50
CA ASN A 88 -7.15 11.73 -13.61
C ASN A 88 -6.07 12.83 -13.58
N PRO A 89 -5.20 12.98 -14.60
CA PRO A 89 -5.18 12.22 -15.85
C PRO A 89 -4.81 10.73 -15.67
N LEU A 90 -5.12 9.93 -16.69
CA LEU A 90 -4.86 8.49 -16.72
C LEU A 90 -3.36 8.18 -16.79
N ILE A 91 -2.93 7.14 -16.08
CA ILE A 91 -1.53 6.68 -16.01
C ILE A 91 -1.39 5.25 -16.51
N SER A 92 -0.23 4.89 -17.07
CA SER A 92 0.07 3.50 -17.49
C SER A 92 0.62 2.63 -16.36
N SER A 93 1.26 3.26 -15.37
CA SER A 93 1.88 2.59 -14.23
C SER A 93 2.14 3.58 -13.10
N LEU A 94 2.34 3.05 -11.90
CA LEU A 94 2.90 3.78 -10.76
C LEU A 94 3.86 2.89 -9.97
N ARG A 95 4.92 3.46 -9.44
CA ARG A 95 5.82 2.83 -8.48
C ARG A 95 5.37 3.15 -7.06
N THR A 96 5.24 2.15 -6.20
CA THR A 96 4.84 2.32 -4.79
C THR A 96 5.85 1.68 -3.85
N SER A 97 6.10 2.32 -2.71
CA SER A 97 6.84 1.77 -1.57
C SER A 97 5.89 1.13 -0.55
N VAL A 98 6.45 0.42 0.45
CA VAL A 98 5.74 -0.11 1.62
C VAL A 98 6.36 0.51 2.88
N ASP A 99 5.55 1.14 3.73
CA ASP A 99 6.03 1.93 4.87
C ASP A 99 6.49 1.10 6.07
N VAL A 100 5.82 0.00 6.39
CA VAL A 100 5.98 -0.72 7.66
C VAL A 100 7.38 -1.31 7.75
N LEU A 101 7.89 -1.72 6.59
CA LEU A 101 9.22 -2.24 6.44
C LEU A 101 10.25 -1.10 6.48
N ASP A 102 9.97 0.04 5.86
CA ASP A 102 10.84 1.21 5.95
C ASP A 102 10.95 1.75 7.38
N TYR A 103 9.90 1.64 8.19
CA TYR A 103 9.88 2.12 9.59
C TYR A 103 10.46 1.12 10.58
N TYR A 104 9.94 -0.12 10.61
CA TYR A 104 10.34 -1.13 11.60
C TYR A 104 11.57 -1.93 11.19
N GLY A 105 11.80 -2.08 9.89
CA GLY A 105 13.00 -2.70 9.36
C GLY A 105 14.18 -1.74 9.21
N SER A 106 13.95 -0.44 9.36
CA SER A 106 14.99 0.58 9.22
C SER A 106 16.21 0.22 10.08
N ARG A 107 17.40 0.35 9.48
CA ARG A 107 18.66 0.08 10.17
C ARG A 107 18.79 0.95 11.41
N ASP A 108 18.36 2.21 11.31
CA ASP A 108 18.41 3.17 12.41
C ASP A 108 17.49 2.71 13.56
N THR A 109 16.26 2.30 13.25
CA THR A 109 15.31 1.74 14.23
C THR A 109 15.87 0.48 14.89
N TRP A 110 16.49 -0.39 14.09
CA TRP A 110 17.12 -1.60 14.61
C TRP A 110 18.32 -1.27 15.50
N GLU A 111 19.19 -0.35 15.09
CA GLU A 111 20.35 0.10 15.85
C GLU A 111 19.90 0.71 17.19
N ASP A 112 18.92 1.61 17.19
CA ASP A 112 18.36 2.25 18.39
C ASP A 112 17.82 1.23 19.41
N LEU A 113 17.15 0.17 18.93
CA LEU A 113 16.58 -0.87 19.80
C LEU A 113 17.59 -1.90 20.28
N HIS A 114 18.71 -2.06 19.56
CA HIS A 114 19.72 -3.08 19.83
C HIS A 114 21.05 -2.50 20.32
N THR A 115 21.07 -1.22 20.70
CA THR A 115 22.11 -0.64 21.56
C THR A 115 21.70 -0.73 23.01
N VAL A 116 22.59 -1.23 23.86
CA VAL A 116 22.43 -1.20 25.32
C VAL A 116 23.48 -0.26 25.92
N ASP A 117 23.05 0.55 26.89
CA ASP A 117 23.97 1.38 27.66
C ASP A 117 24.92 0.48 28.44
N ARG A 118 26.22 0.67 28.22
CA ARG A 118 27.26 0.03 29.01
C ARG A 118 27.33 0.72 30.37
N PRO A 119 27.04 0.01 31.47
CA PRO A 119 26.94 0.63 32.81
C PRO A 119 28.27 1.16 33.36
N GLU A 120 29.38 0.90 32.68
CA GLU A 120 30.74 1.23 33.13
C GLU A 120 31.19 2.63 32.67
N ASP A 121 30.72 3.08 31.51
CA ASP A 121 31.21 4.30 30.86
C ASP A 121 30.14 5.08 30.07
N ASP A 122 28.86 4.71 30.23
CA ASP A 122 27.72 5.28 29.51
C ASP A 122 27.90 5.24 27.97
N SER A 123 28.68 4.27 27.46
CA SER A 123 28.81 4.04 26.02
C SER A 123 27.75 3.07 25.51
N GLU A 124 27.23 3.30 24.30
CA GLU A 124 26.31 2.37 23.65
C GLU A 124 27.10 1.20 23.07
N VAL A 125 26.73 -0.03 23.45
CA VAL A 125 27.27 -1.26 22.85
C VAL A 125 26.17 -2.03 22.14
N GLN A 126 26.50 -2.64 20.99
CA GLN A 126 25.57 -3.55 20.31
C GLN A 126 25.22 -4.73 21.21
N CYS A 127 23.93 -5.08 21.26
CA CYS A 127 23.44 -6.27 21.95
C CYS A 127 24.11 -7.52 21.37
N GLU A 128 24.63 -8.39 22.23
CA GLU A 128 25.19 -9.71 21.85
C GLU A 128 24.12 -10.66 21.27
N CYS A 129 22.85 -10.27 21.31
CA CYS A 129 21.72 -11.07 20.87
C CYS A 129 21.54 -11.13 19.33
N CYS A 130 22.21 -10.27 18.53
CA CYS A 130 21.82 -10.11 17.13
C CYS A 130 22.99 -9.94 16.13
N ASP A 131 23.59 -11.05 15.69
CA ASP A 131 24.59 -11.08 14.61
C ASP A 131 24.01 -10.82 13.21
N ARG A 132 22.68 -10.73 13.08
CA ARG A 132 22.01 -10.57 11.79
C ARG A 132 20.92 -9.52 11.91
N MET A 133 21.10 -8.39 11.22
CA MET A 133 19.99 -7.50 10.88
C MET A 133 19.02 -8.34 10.04
N PRO A 134 17.81 -8.67 10.54
CA PRO A 134 16.91 -9.58 9.83
C PRO A 134 16.39 -8.95 8.53
N TYR A 135 16.44 -7.63 8.43
CA TYR A 135 15.71 -6.87 7.44
C TYR A 135 16.45 -6.63 6.12
N GLN A 136 15.72 -6.79 5.01
CA GLN A 136 16.08 -6.23 3.71
C GLN A 136 14.93 -5.36 3.21
N ALA A 137 15.25 -4.13 2.80
CA ALA A 137 14.26 -3.22 2.24
C ALA A 137 13.53 -3.86 1.06
N PRO A 138 12.18 -3.90 1.09
CA PRO A 138 11.41 -4.57 0.06
C PRO A 138 11.56 -3.80 -1.25
N GLN A 139 11.64 -4.53 -2.36
CA GLN A 139 11.75 -3.91 -3.68
C GLN A 139 10.46 -3.15 -4.02
N PRO A 140 10.50 -1.86 -4.40
CA PRO A 140 9.30 -1.10 -4.71
C PRO A 140 8.42 -1.80 -5.77
N LEU A 141 7.13 -1.88 -5.49
CA LEU A 141 6.16 -2.49 -6.39
C LEU A 141 5.86 -1.55 -7.56
N ILE A 142 6.00 -2.04 -8.79
CA ILE A 142 5.57 -1.32 -9.99
C ILE A 142 4.21 -1.85 -10.42
N ILE A 143 3.16 -1.10 -10.14
CA ILE A 143 1.79 -1.43 -10.54
C ILE A 143 1.60 -1.02 -11.99
N ARG A 144 1.18 -1.97 -12.83
CA ARG A 144 0.92 -1.73 -14.25
C ARG A 144 -0.54 -2.00 -14.58
N ALA A 145 -1.06 -1.29 -15.59
CA ALA A 145 -2.36 -1.59 -16.16
C ALA A 145 -2.36 -3.03 -16.73
N SER A 146 -3.34 -3.85 -16.33
CA SER A 146 -3.41 -5.26 -16.78
C SER A 146 -4.49 -5.50 -17.84
N SER A 147 -5.65 -4.83 -17.69
CA SER A 147 -6.84 -5.07 -18.51
C SER A 147 -7.19 -3.91 -19.45
N LYS A 148 -6.70 -2.71 -19.14
CA LYS A 148 -6.92 -1.49 -19.91
C LYS A 148 -5.58 -0.85 -20.24
N ALA A 149 -5.60 0.20 -21.07
CA ALA A 149 -4.40 0.98 -21.36
C ALA A 149 -3.92 1.83 -20.17
N TYR A 150 -4.73 1.96 -19.12
CA TYR A 150 -4.46 2.75 -17.92
C TYR A 150 -4.69 1.95 -16.65
N VAL A 151 -4.07 2.38 -15.54
CA VAL A 151 -4.20 1.75 -14.23
C VAL A 151 -5.61 1.97 -13.68
N THR A 152 -6.26 0.86 -13.36
CA THR A 152 -7.55 0.81 -12.67
C THR A 152 -7.37 0.61 -11.17
N ILE A 153 -8.43 0.87 -10.40
CA ILE A 153 -8.49 0.49 -8.98
C ILE A 153 -8.27 -1.02 -8.81
N GLY A 154 -8.83 -1.84 -9.71
CA GLY A 154 -8.64 -3.28 -9.67
C GLY A 154 -7.19 -3.73 -9.86
N ASP A 155 -6.45 -3.07 -10.77
CA ASP A 155 -5.03 -3.34 -10.97
C ASP A 155 -4.23 -3.11 -9.69
N ILE A 156 -4.55 -2.02 -8.96
CA ILE A 156 -3.91 -1.70 -7.69
C ILE A 156 -4.27 -2.73 -6.63
N VAL A 157 -5.56 -2.98 -6.41
CA VAL A 157 -6.01 -3.89 -5.36
C VAL A 157 -5.40 -5.29 -5.56
N SER A 158 -5.45 -5.83 -6.77
CA SER A 158 -4.91 -7.16 -7.04
C SER A 158 -3.39 -7.25 -6.90
N GLN A 159 -2.63 -6.27 -7.42
CA GLN A 159 -1.15 -6.31 -7.35
C GLN A 159 -0.64 -6.03 -5.94
N VAL A 160 -1.22 -5.06 -5.24
CA VAL A 160 -0.88 -4.73 -3.86
C VAL A 160 -1.29 -5.87 -2.92
N ASN A 161 -2.46 -6.49 -3.10
CA ASN A 161 -2.86 -7.61 -2.24
C ASN A 161 -1.86 -8.76 -2.33
N LYS A 162 -1.48 -9.13 -3.55
CA LYS A 162 -0.47 -10.16 -3.77
C LYS A 162 0.86 -9.77 -3.12
N TYR A 163 1.33 -8.56 -3.38
CA TYR A 163 2.61 -8.07 -2.87
C TYR A 163 2.66 -8.01 -1.34
N VAL A 164 1.61 -7.49 -0.69
CA VAL A 164 1.50 -7.44 0.78
C VAL A 164 1.41 -8.85 1.36
N THR A 165 0.66 -9.77 0.74
CA THR A 165 0.62 -11.18 1.15
C THR A 165 1.99 -11.86 1.04
N ASP A 166 2.74 -11.59 -0.03
CA ASP A 166 4.09 -12.15 -0.23
C ASP A 166 5.09 -11.63 0.82
N LEU A 167 4.87 -10.42 1.36
CA LEU A 167 5.69 -9.80 2.42
C LEU A 167 5.26 -10.14 3.84
N ARG A 168 4.24 -11.00 4.03
CA ARG A 168 3.62 -11.21 5.34
C ARG A 168 4.62 -11.62 6.41
N GLU A 169 5.45 -12.62 6.13
CA GLU A 169 6.41 -13.14 7.13
C GLU A 169 7.47 -12.08 7.47
N ASP A 170 7.98 -11.35 6.48
CA ASP A 170 8.96 -10.27 6.68
C ASP A 170 8.39 -9.13 7.55
N VAL A 171 7.12 -8.76 7.33
CA VAL A 171 6.44 -7.73 8.13
C VAL A 171 6.25 -8.20 9.58
N LEU A 172 5.82 -9.45 9.77
CA LEU A 172 5.64 -10.00 11.12
C LEU A 172 6.98 -10.12 11.86
N GLU A 173 8.04 -10.57 11.19
CA GLU A 173 9.39 -10.64 11.75
C GLU A 173 9.92 -9.24 12.12
N ALA A 174 9.75 -8.24 11.25
CA ALA A 174 10.19 -6.87 11.53
C ALA A 174 9.46 -6.27 12.73
N LEU A 175 8.15 -6.47 12.83
CA LEU A 175 7.36 -6.00 13.97
C LEU A 175 7.76 -6.73 15.27
N ASP A 176 8.02 -8.03 15.22
CA ASP A 176 8.45 -8.80 16.39
C ASP A 176 9.86 -8.37 16.85
N ALA A 177 10.78 -8.11 15.91
CA ALA A 177 12.13 -7.64 16.18
C ALA A 177 12.17 -6.21 16.75
N ALA A 178 11.19 -5.37 16.42
CA ALA A 178 11.10 -4.01 16.93
C ALA A 178 10.84 -3.93 18.45
N GLY A 179 10.68 -5.06 19.15
CA GLY A 179 10.56 -5.10 20.62
C GLY A 179 9.27 -4.49 21.18
N GLU A 180 8.47 -3.77 20.37
CA GLU A 180 7.13 -3.28 20.74
C GLU A 180 6.18 -4.42 21.14
N TYR A 181 6.50 -5.66 20.77
CA TYR A 181 5.59 -6.80 20.86
C TYR A 181 6.15 -8.01 21.61
N ALA A 182 7.03 -7.83 22.60
CA ALA A 182 7.52 -8.92 23.46
C ALA A 182 6.41 -9.57 24.35
N GLY A 183 5.37 -10.14 23.73
CA GLY A 183 4.35 -11.00 24.36
C GLY A 183 2.90 -10.50 24.31
N GLU A 184 2.59 -9.32 23.78
CA GLU A 184 1.27 -8.67 23.99
C GLU A 184 0.40 -8.48 22.73
N ARG A 185 0.57 -9.26 21.66
CA ARG A 185 -0.45 -9.25 20.60
C ARG A 185 -1.72 -9.93 21.11
N GLY A 186 -2.69 -9.12 21.52
CA GLY A 186 -4.02 -9.59 21.86
C GLY A 186 -4.71 -10.23 20.65
N PRO A 187 -5.74 -11.07 20.88
CA PRO A 187 -6.50 -11.70 19.79
C PRO A 187 -7.21 -10.69 18.86
N ASP A 188 -7.31 -9.44 19.28
CA ASP A 188 -7.98 -8.35 18.56
C ASP A 188 -7.02 -7.49 17.71
N HIS A 189 -5.73 -7.83 17.66
CA HIS A 189 -4.78 -7.13 16.78
C HIS A 189 -5.10 -7.40 15.32
N THR A 190 -5.26 -6.32 14.56
CA THR A 190 -5.58 -6.39 13.13
C THR A 190 -4.68 -5.46 12.35
N PHE A 191 -4.23 -5.92 11.18
CA PHE A 191 -3.47 -5.11 10.23
C PHE A 191 -4.38 -4.71 9.08
N TRP A 192 -4.18 -3.53 8.53
CA TRP A 192 -4.95 -3.06 7.37
C TRP A 192 -4.10 -2.22 6.43
N VAL A 193 -4.50 -2.20 5.16
CA VAL A 193 -3.79 -1.50 4.10
C VAL A 193 -4.35 -0.08 3.94
N ALA A 194 -3.54 0.93 4.25
CA ALA A 194 -3.79 2.31 3.89
C ALA A 194 -3.01 2.67 2.62
N PHE A 195 -3.70 2.84 1.50
CA PHE A 195 -3.04 3.29 0.28
C PHE A 195 -3.09 4.81 0.15
N SER A 196 -1.93 5.40 -0.03
CA SER A 196 -1.71 6.79 -0.44
C SER A 196 -1.10 6.81 -1.85
N VAL A 197 -1.24 7.92 -2.58
CA VAL A 197 -0.89 8.13 -4.02
C VAL A 197 0.08 7.09 -4.63
N ASN A 198 1.23 6.90 -3.97
CA ASN A 198 2.29 5.98 -4.34
C ASN A 198 2.97 5.32 -3.10
N SER A 199 2.23 5.13 -2.01
CA SER A 199 2.70 4.46 -0.80
C SER A 199 1.65 3.48 -0.31
N ILE A 200 2.08 2.25 -0.04
CA ILE A 200 1.29 1.25 0.66
C ILE A 200 1.66 1.37 2.12
N ASN A 201 0.68 1.70 2.95
CA ASN A 201 0.85 1.70 4.37
C ASN A 201 0.24 0.45 4.98
N ILE A 202 0.96 -0.27 5.83
CA ILE A 202 0.41 -1.37 6.63
C ILE A 202 0.29 -0.87 8.05
N GLU A 203 -0.93 -0.49 8.41
CA GLU A 203 -1.24 0.08 9.72
C GLU A 203 -1.75 -1.03 10.65
N GLU A 204 -1.39 -0.91 11.92
CA GLU A 204 -1.86 -1.80 12.98
C GLU A 204 -2.97 -1.13 13.78
N SER A 205 -3.95 -1.93 14.20
CA SER A 205 -4.97 -1.54 15.15
C SER A 205 -5.01 -2.55 16.29
N ARG A 206 -4.90 -2.06 17.53
CA ARG A 206 -4.87 -2.90 18.74
C ARG A 206 -6.27 -3.30 19.21
N SER A 207 -7.30 -2.66 18.65
CA SER A 207 -8.69 -2.97 18.93
C SER A 207 -9.62 -2.62 17.77
N THR A 208 -10.82 -3.20 17.74
CA THR A 208 -11.89 -2.79 16.81
C THR A 208 -12.27 -1.31 16.95
N SER A 209 -12.15 -0.73 18.15
CA SER A 209 -12.47 0.68 18.41
C SER A 209 -11.48 1.62 17.73
N GLU A 210 -10.18 1.32 17.80
CA GLU A 210 -9.13 2.07 17.12
C GLU A 210 -9.30 2.01 15.60
N LEU A 211 -9.60 0.83 15.07
CA LEU A 211 -9.84 0.62 13.65
C LEU A 211 -11.04 1.44 13.16
N ASN A 212 -12.16 1.37 13.88
CA ASN A 212 -13.35 2.17 13.58
C ASN A 212 -13.07 3.68 13.64
N LYS A 213 -12.24 4.12 14.60
CA LYS A 213 -11.80 5.52 14.68
C LYS A 213 -10.97 5.92 13.45
N ALA A 214 -9.97 5.14 13.06
CA ALA A 214 -9.14 5.42 11.87
C ALA A 214 -10.01 5.51 10.60
N TRP A 215 -10.98 4.61 10.48
CA TRP A 215 -11.96 4.58 9.41
C TRP A 215 -12.86 5.82 9.36
N LYS A 216 -13.28 6.32 10.52
CA LYS A 216 -14.05 7.56 10.67
C LYS A 216 -13.20 8.79 10.33
N ASP A 217 -11.98 8.86 10.84
CA ASP A 217 -11.03 9.95 10.57
C ASP A 217 -10.73 10.05 9.05
N ASN A 218 -10.62 8.90 8.36
CA ASN A 218 -10.48 8.84 6.90
C ASN A 218 -11.73 9.36 6.17
N ALA A 219 -12.93 8.90 6.56
CA ALA A 219 -14.18 9.37 5.97
C ALA A 219 -14.41 10.87 6.17
N ASP A 220 -14.06 11.40 7.36
CA ASP A 220 -14.12 12.83 7.67
C ASP A 220 -13.13 13.63 6.84
N THR A 221 -11.93 13.08 6.57
CA THR A 221 -10.97 13.67 5.63
C THR A 221 -11.56 13.75 4.23
N VAL A 222 -12.20 12.67 3.75
CA VAL A 222 -12.86 12.65 2.43
C VAL A 222 -14.00 13.66 2.33
N ARG A 223 -14.79 13.88 3.40
CA ARG A 223 -15.85 14.92 3.43
C ARG A 223 -15.33 16.32 3.16
N GLN A 224 -14.08 16.60 3.51
CA GLN A 224 -13.48 17.92 3.34
C GLN A 224 -13.04 18.18 1.89
N PHE A 225 -12.89 17.13 1.07
CA PHE A 225 -12.58 17.28 -0.35
C PHE A 225 -13.81 17.74 -1.13
N ARG A 226 -13.73 18.96 -1.69
CA ARG A 226 -14.76 19.46 -2.60
C ARG A 226 -14.62 18.79 -3.99
N PRO A 227 -15.72 18.60 -4.73
CA PRO A 227 -15.63 18.22 -6.13
C PRO A 227 -14.70 19.17 -6.90
N GLY A 228 -13.68 18.63 -7.57
CA GLY A 228 -12.68 19.41 -8.29
C GLY A 228 -11.47 19.85 -7.45
N MET A 229 -11.42 19.59 -6.14
CA MET A 229 -10.15 19.66 -5.41
C MET A 229 -9.21 18.60 -5.96
N GLN A 230 -8.13 19.06 -6.58
CA GLN A 230 -7.03 18.20 -6.97
C GLN A 230 -6.34 17.72 -5.70
N PHE A 231 -5.96 16.45 -5.68
CA PHE A 231 -4.98 15.96 -4.72
C PHE A 231 -3.65 16.59 -5.15
N GLN A 232 -3.41 17.86 -4.78
CA GLN A 232 -2.03 18.28 -4.65
C GLN A 232 -1.45 17.32 -3.63
N VAL A 233 -0.44 16.57 -4.03
CA VAL A 233 0.40 15.82 -3.10
C VAL A 233 0.71 16.81 -1.99
N ILE A 234 0.04 16.65 -0.84
CA ILE A 234 0.36 17.44 0.34
C ILE A 234 1.74 16.95 0.67
N ASN A 235 2.74 17.72 0.23
CA ASN A 235 4.13 17.37 0.27
C ASN A 235 4.51 17.02 1.71
N GLN A 236 4.50 15.74 2.05
CA GLN A 236 5.57 15.22 2.86
C GLN A 236 6.65 14.78 1.89
N PRO A 237 7.85 15.37 1.96
CA PRO A 237 8.94 14.94 1.11
C PRO A 237 9.19 13.47 1.41
N LEU A 238 9.33 12.66 0.35
CA LEU A 238 10.15 11.46 0.39
C LEU A 238 11.53 11.92 0.86
N GLN A 239 11.77 11.87 2.17
CA GLN A 239 13.11 11.94 2.73
C GLN A 239 13.78 10.65 2.30
N GLY A 240 14.69 10.78 1.34
CA GLY A 240 15.65 9.73 1.02
C GLY A 240 16.96 9.98 1.72
#